data_AF-A0A286BQX1-F1
#
_entry.id   AF-A0A286BQX1-F1
#
_cell.length_a   1.000
_cell.length_b   1.000
_cell.length_c   1.000
_cell.angle_alpha   90.00
_cell.angle_beta   90.00
_cell.angle_gamma   90.00
#
_symmetry.space_group_name_H-M   'P 1'
#
loop_
_entity.id
_entity.type
_entity.pdbx_description
1 polymer ?
#
loop_
_entity_poly.entity_id
_entity_poly.type
_entity_poly.pdbx_seq_one_letter_code
_entity_poly.pdbx_strand_id
1 'polypeptide(L)'
;MQGNPSASAANANPLLSDSWFRSQLYGLDRTADDFPRVRQGELADLLASNAGLQQFAQPVIKQLAQKLAEKQSVLILSDATGMVLNTFGDMPSMEKAQRYALAPGNLWSECGRGTNAIGTALAIDDGCEIAGHQHFLTLNQGLYCAAMPLQMPNGQIAGVLDISGPAHFPHPQTFSWVKAAAKQIEYLWVKQSLHPQQWLMSLHCQPQGIDTRDELLLVFSDNVLTAANRLAMRELALSAEQLGTLTFQQLFPQQQQQDNTVPAPLEYATQRYYFRLRAPHRNHFATPSESTRDLPFSLRRDGEKMVRLLNAGVSLCIHGETGSGKEYVSRALHQQSRWQAGKFVAINCAAIPEALIESELFGYQPGAFTGASKQGYIGKIREADGGVLFLDEIGDMPLALQTRLLRVLQEKEVAPLGSSRSWPVNFAVICATHRDLDSRVAAGEFREDLLYRLQEFSMTIPPLRDWPDVEGFISRLWLELGGGERDIQLSPALLTSLAQLPWPGNVRQLRSLLRVLLALADEGEEVTDVHLPAEYRRATRPSQENRQSHDERLINETLQRFNGNISKAAEALGVARSTIYRRAARDKRD
;
A
#
# COMPACT_ATOMS: atom_id res chain seq x y z
N MET A 1 1.30 18.27 57.87
CA MET A 1 1.98 17.22 57.07
C MET A 1 1.44 15.86 57.51
N GLN A 2 0.42 15.36 56.84
CA GLN A 2 0.01 13.96 56.95
C GLN A 2 0.15 13.38 55.54
N GLY A 3 1.13 12.50 55.38
CA GLY A 3 1.44 11.86 54.10
C GLY A 3 0.25 11.02 53.64
N ASN A 4 -0.17 11.25 52.40
CA ASN A 4 -1.26 10.53 51.76
C ASN A 4 -0.82 9.07 51.54
N PRO A 5 -1.52 8.06 52.08
CA PRO A 5 -1.13 6.64 51.94
C PRO A 5 -1.18 6.13 50.48
N SER A 6 -1.74 6.91 49.56
CA SER A 6 -1.70 6.64 48.12
C SER A 6 -0.32 6.87 47.47
N ALA A 7 0.55 7.67 48.08
CA ALA A 7 1.93 7.87 47.62
C ALA A 7 2.85 6.68 47.94
N SER A 8 2.50 5.83 48.93
CA SER A 8 3.38 4.75 49.36
C SER A 8 3.40 3.53 48.43
N ALA A 9 2.37 3.34 47.59
CA ALA A 9 2.33 2.25 46.61
C ALA A 9 3.05 2.60 45.29
N ALA A 10 3.07 3.89 44.91
CA ALA A 10 3.83 4.37 43.74
C ALA A 10 5.35 4.34 44.00
N ASN A 11 5.78 4.51 45.25
CA ASN A 11 7.19 4.53 45.65
C ASN A 11 7.94 3.18 45.52
N ALA A 12 7.26 2.07 45.23
CA ALA A 12 7.90 0.75 45.12
C ALA A 12 8.28 0.35 43.68
N ASN A 13 7.76 1.04 42.66
CA ASN A 13 8.09 0.80 41.24
C ASN A 13 8.53 2.12 40.58
N PRO A 14 9.83 2.30 40.27
CA PRO A 14 10.34 3.53 39.67
C PRO A 14 9.59 3.96 38.40
N LEU A 15 9.22 3.00 37.53
CA LEU A 15 8.49 3.30 36.30
C LEU A 15 7.10 3.88 36.56
N LEU A 16 6.42 3.37 37.60
CA LEU A 16 5.11 3.86 38.01
C LEU A 16 5.22 5.24 38.65
N SER A 17 6.22 5.44 39.51
CA SER A 17 6.51 6.74 40.13
C SER A 17 6.78 7.81 39.07
N ASP A 18 7.59 7.49 38.05
CA ASP A 18 7.92 8.40 36.96
C ASP A 18 6.69 8.75 36.12
N SER A 19 5.85 7.76 35.79
CA SER A 19 4.57 7.99 35.09
C SER A 19 3.63 8.89 35.90
N TRP A 20 3.54 8.66 37.20
CA TRP A 20 2.73 9.49 38.09
C TRP A 20 3.24 10.92 38.15
N PHE A 21 4.56 11.09 38.22
CA PHE A 21 5.19 12.39 38.19
C PHE A 21 4.92 13.13 36.86
N ARG A 22 5.07 12.46 35.70
CA ARG A 22 4.70 13.03 34.39
C ARG A 22 3.23 13.44 34.35
N SER A 23 2.33 12.60 34.89
CA SER A 23 0.89 12.88 34.96
C SER A 23 0.57 14.13 35.78
N GLN A 24 1.29 14.35 36.89
CA GLN A 24 1.16 15.57 37.69
C GLN A 24 1.68 16.81 36.94
N LEU A 25 2.79 16.68 36.21
CA LEU A 25 3.35 17.77 35.41
C LEU A 25 2.44 18.20 34.26
N TYR A 26 1.61 17.30 33.73
CA TYR A 26 0.58 17.65 32.75
C TYR A 26 -0.60 18.44 33.35
N GLY A 27 -0.64 18.63 34.67
CA GLY A 27 -1.68 19.44 35.35
C GLY A 27 -3.04 18.76 35.41
N LEU A 28 -3.09 17.44 35.29
CA LEU A 28 -4.35 16.69 35.29
C LEU A 28 -4.96 16.65 36.69
N ASP A 29 -6.26 16.95 36.76
CA ASP A 29 -7.06 16.67 37.95
C ASP A 29 -7.41 15.18 38.01
N ARG A 30 -7.14 14.53 39.15
CA ARG A 30 -7.41 13.10 39.38
C ARG A 30 -8.90 12.75 39.36
N THR A 31 -9.77 13.75 39.53
CA THR A 31 -11.22 13.60 39.46
C THR A 31 -11.84 14.02 38.13
N ALA A 32 -11.02 14.45 37.16
CA ALA A 32 -11.51 14.82 35.83
C ALA A 32 -12.18 13.62 35.12
N ASP A 33 -13.33 13.88 34.51
CA ASP A 33 -14.09 12.94 33.66
C ASP A 33 -14.08 13.34 32.18
N ASP A 34 -13.46 14.47 31.84
CA ASP A 34 -13.29 14.88 30.44
C ASP A 34 -12.10 14.15 29.82
N PHE A 35 -12.26 13.72 28.57
CA PHE A 35 -11.21 13.03 27.84
C PHE A 35 -11.21 13.41 26.36
N PRO A 36 -10.01 13.58 25.76
CA PRO A 36 -9.91 13.91 24.34
C PRO A 36 -10.48 12.78 23.49
N ARG A 37 -11.41 13.13 22.61
CA ARG A 37 -12.02 12.21 21.63
C ARG A 37 -12.13 12.87 20.27
N VAL A 38 -11.90 12.09 19.23
CA VAL A 38 -12.03 12.53 17.84
C VAL A 38 -13.44 12.36 17.31
N ARG A 39 -13.78 13.15 16.29
CA ARG A 39 -15.07 13.01 15.59
C ARG A 39 -15.08 11.77 14.70
N GLN A 40 -16.25 11.31 14.30
CA GLN A 40 -16.38 10.08 13.49
C GLN A 40 -15.64 10.17 12.13
N GLY A 41 -15.61 11.35 11.49
CA GLY A 41 -14.85 11.55 10.26
C GLY A 41 -13.34 11.43 10.45
N GLU A 42 -12.81 12.05 11.51
CA GLU A 42 -11.38 11.97 11.88
C GLU A 42 -10.97 10.55 12.26
N LEU A 43 -11.87 9.77 12.88
CA LEU A 43 -11.63 8.36 13.18
C LEU A 43 -11.47 7.53 11.90
N ALA A 44 -12.23 7.81 10.83
CA ALA A 44 -12.07 7.10 9.57
C ALA A 44 -10.70 7.36 8.93
N ASP A 45 -10.24 8.61 8.96
CA ASP A 45 -8.91 8.99 8.48
C ASP A 45 -7.80 8.34 9.32
N LEU A 46 -7.96 8.29 10.64
CA LEU A 46 -7.03 7.60 11.55
C LEU A 46 -6.97 6.10 11.30
N LEU A 47 -8.11 5.45 11.03
CA LEU A 47 -8.14 4.04 10.66
C LEU A 47 -7.42 3.81 9.32
N ALA A 48 -7.61 4.70 8.34
CA ALA A 48 -6.95 4.62 7.05
C ALA A 48 -5.41 4.82 7.17
N SER A 49 -4.96 5.80 7.95
CA SER A 49 -3.52 6.05 8.16
C SER A 49 -2.83 4.92 8.91
N ASN A 50 -3.57 4.13 9.70
CA ASN A 50 -3.08 2.99 10.48
C ASN A 50 -3.49 1.64 9.87
N ALA A 51 -3.82 1.58 8.58
CA ALA A 51 -4.30 0.36 7.92
C ALA A 51 -3.29 -0.80 8.00
N GLY A 52 -1.99 -0.52 7.89
CA GLY A 52 -0.94 -1.54 8.01
C GLY A 52 -0.92 -2.21 9.39
N LEU A 53 -0.99 -1.41 10.47
CA LEU A 53 -1.08 -1.93 11.84
C LEU A 53 -2.29 -2.84 12.01
N GLN A 54 -3.45 -2.41 11.54
CA GLN A 54 -4.68 -3.20 11.61
C GLN A 54 -4.57 -4.50 10.82
N GLN A 55 -4.05 -4.45 9.60
CA GLN A 55 -3.88 -5.61 8.72
C GLN A 55 -3.06 -6.73 9.39
N PHE A 56 -1.91 -6.40 9.99
CA PHE A 56 -1.03 -7.40 10.60
C PHE A 56 -1.48 -7.82 12.01
N ALA A 57 -2.14 -6.93 12.75
CA ALA A 57 -2.64 -7.24 14.08
C ALA A 57 -3.90 -8.13 14.06
N GLN A 58 -4.77 -7.97 13.06
CA GLN A 58 -6.10 -8.60 13.01
C GLN A 58 -6.11 -10.13 13.22
N PRO A 59 -5.24 -10.94 12.59
CA PRO A 59 -5.25 -12.39 12.79
C PRO A 59 -4.94 -12.79 14.23
N VAL A 60 -3.97 -12.12 14.86
CA VAL A 60 -3.53 -12.39 16.23
C VAL A 60 -4.57 -11.88 17.23
N ILE A 61 -5.11 -10.69 16.99
CA ILE A 61 -6.22 -10.10 17.74
C ILE A 61 -7.42 -11.04 17.77
N LYS A 62 -7.81 -11.62 16.64
CA LYS A 62 -8.95 -12.53 16.56
C LYS A 62 -8.75 -13.77 17.44
N GLN A 63 -7.56 -14.38 17.39
CA GLN A 63 -7.23 -15.53 18.23
C GLN A 63 -7.20 -15.18 19.71
N LEU A 64 -6.62 -14.03 20.06
CA LEU A 64 -6.53 -13.58 21.44
C LEU A 64 -7.91 -13.18 22.00
N ALA A 65 -8.75 -12.51 21.22
CA ALA A 65 -10.10 -12.16 21.61
C ALA A 65 -10.96 -13.39 21.92
N GLN A 66 -10.82 -14.49 21.14
CA GLN A 66 -11.46 -15.76 21.45
C GLN A 66 -11.01 -16.34 22.79
N LYS A 67 -9.72 -16.20 23.13
CA LYS A 67 -9.18 -16.65 24.42
C LYS A 67 -9.66 -15.80 25.60
N LEU A 68 -9.95 -14.52 25.35
CA LEU A 68 -10.45 -13.58 26.34
C LEU A 68 -11.97 -13.62 26.51
N ALA A 69 -12.68 -14.31 25.62
CA ALA A 69 -14.11 -14.56 25.78
C ALA A 69 -14.41 -15.13 27.16
N GLU A 70 -15.47 -14.65 27.80
CA GLU A 70 -15.91 -15.05 29.15
C GLU A 70 -14.97 -14.60 30.30
N LYS A 71 -13.88 -13.88 30.02
CA LYS A 71 -12.94 -13.35 31.04
C LYS A 71 -13.21 -11.89 31.43
N GLN A 72 -14.36 -11.34 31.02
CA GLN A 72 -14.76 -9.95 31.28
C GLN A 72 -13.69 -8.91 30.90
N SER A 73 -12.90 -9.22 29.87
CA SER A 73 -11.76 -8.40 29.42
C SER A 73 -11.95 -8.02 27.96
N VAL A 74 -11.47 -6.83 27.60
CA VAL A 74 -11.42 -6.35 26.22
C VAL A 74 -9.97 -6.25 25.75
N LEU A 75 -9.76 -6.46 24.46
CA LEU A 75 -8.51 -6.22 23.78
C LEU A 75 -8.62 -4.90 23.01
N ILE A 76 -7.64 -4.04 23.18
CA ILE A 76 -7.60 -2.70 22.62
C ILE A 76 -6.37 -2.58 21.74
N LEU A 77 -6.57 -2.01 20.55
CA LEU A 77 -5.50 -1.59 19.66
C LEU A 77 -5.54 -0.07 19.56
N SER A 78 -4.41 0.57 19.85
CA SER A 78 -4.24 2.02 19.70
C SER A 78 -3.09 2.34 18.76
N ASP A 79 -3.07 3.56 18.23
CA ASP A 79 -1.94 4.08 17.44
C ASP A 79 -0.78 4.57 18.32
N ALA A 80 0.29 5.07 17.69
CA ALA A 80 1.49 5.56 18.36
C ALA A 80 1.27 6.80 19.25
N THR A 81 0.10 7.45 19.17
CA THR A 81 -0.28 8.56 20.05
C THR A 81 -1.07 8.10 21.28
N GLY A 82 -1.54 6.85 21.26
CA GLY A 82 -2.45 6.28 22.25
C GLY A 82 -3.91 6.47 21.89
N MET A 83 -4.24 6.82 20.64
CA MET A 83 -5.62 6.90 20.17
C MET A 83 -6.17 5.49 19.95
N VAL A 84 -7.31 5.16 20.57
CA VAL A 84 -7.93 3.85 20.40
C VAL A 84 -8.47 3.71 18.98
N LEU A 85 -7.94 2.74 18.23
CA LEU A 85 -8.38 2.41 16.88
C LEU A 85 -9.52 1.39 16.91
N ASN A 86 -9.34 0.32 17.68
CA ASN A 86 -10.30 -0.77 17.77
C ASN A 86 -10.35 -1.35 19.18
N THR A 87 -11.52 -1.86 19.55
CA THR A 87 -11.77 -2.55 20.80
C THR A 87 -12.52 -3.85 20.50
N PHE A 88 -12.04 -4.96 21.05
CA PHE A 88 -12.55 -6.30 20.79
C PHE A 88 -12.93 -6.98 22.12
N GLY A 89 -14.13 -7.52 22.22
CA GLY A 89 -14.62 -8.22 23.40
C GLY A 89 -16.04 -8.74 23.20
N ASP A 90 -16.55 -9.50 24.16
CA ASP A 90 -17.98 -9.87 24.19
C ASP A 90 -18.87 -8.65 24.51
N MET A 91 -20.17 -8.74 24.19
CA MET A 91 -21.12 -7.63 24.40
C MET A 91 -21.09 -7.06 25.84
N PRO A 92 -21.09 -7.89 26.91
CA PRO A 92 -21.01 -7.39 28.28
C PRO A 92 -19.70 -6.67 28.60
N SER A 93 -18.57 -7.15 28.07
CA SER A 93 -17.27 -6.47 28.25
C SER A 93 -17.22 -5.16 27.46
N MET A 94 -17.85 -5.11 26.28
CA MET A 94 -17.95 -3.89 25.47
C MET A 94 -18.77 -2.78 26.15
N GLU A 95 -19.92 -3.12 26.75
CA GLU A 95 -20.73 -2.16 27.51
C GLU A 95 -19.98 -1.60 28.73
N LYS A 96 -19.20 -2.44 29.42
CA LYS A 96 -18.32 -1.99 30.52
C LYS A 96 -17.17 -1.13 30.00
N ALA A 97 -16.54 -1.51 28.90
CA ALA A 97 -15.43 -0.79 28.29
C ALA A 97 -15.85 0.63 27.87
N GLN A 98 -17.08 0.81 27.40
CA GLN A 98 -17.63 2.13 27.07
C GLN A 98 -17.71 3.05 28.30
N ARG A 99 -17.99 2.51 29.50
CA ARG A 99 -18.02 3.30 30.76
C ARG A 99 -16.66 3.86 31.16
N TYR A 100 -15.57 3.23 30.70
CA TYR A 100 -14.22 3.70 30.98
C TYR A 100 -13.62 4.53 29.83
N ALA A 101 -14.38 4.82 28.77
CA ALA A 101 -13.89 5.48 27.55
C ALA A 101 -12.87 4.64 26.75
N LEU A 102 -13.04 3.32 26.71
CA LEU A 102 -12.22 2.41 25.89
C LEU A 102 -12.79 2.20 24.47
N ALA A 103 -13.67 3.07 23.99
CA ALA A 103 -14.23 3.01 22.64
C ALA A 103 -13.27 3.62 21.59
N PRO A 104 -13.37 3.21 20.30
CA PRO A 104 -12.63 3.84 19.22
C PRO A 104 -12.77 5.36 19.18
N GLY A 105 -11.66 6.05 18.95
CA GLY A 105 -11.56 7.50 18.88
C GLY A 105 -11.28 8.20 20.22
N ASN A 106 -11.08 7.47 21.31
CA ASN A 106 -10.68 8.04 22.59
C ASN A 106 -9.16 7.99 22.78
N LEU A 107 -8.57 9.07 23.28
CA LEU A 107 -7.13 9.17 23.51
C LEU A 107 -6.74 8.68 24.91
N TRP A 108 -5.75 7.77 24.98
CA TRP A 108 -5.20 7.18 26.21
C TRP A 108 -3.72 7.50 26.45
N SER A 109 -3.28 8.70 26.07
CA SER A 109 -1.95 9.20 26.41
C SER A 109 -1.85 9.58 27.90
N GLU A 110 -0.64 9.61 28.46
CA GLU A 110 -0.43 10.11 29.83
C GLU A 110 -0.79 11.60 29.96
N CYS A 111 -0.61 12.40 28.91
CA CYS A 111 -0.98 13.81 28.95
C CYS A 111 -2.50 14.05 28.93
N GLY A 112 -3.28 13.09 28.41
CA GLY A 112 -4.74 13.17 28.38
C GLY A 112 -5.43 12.46 29.54
N ARG A 113 -4.90 11.33 30.01
CA ARG A 113 -5.56 10.45 31.00
C ARG A 113 -4.67 10.05 32.19
N GLY A 114 -3.51 10.68 32.33
CA GLY A 114 -2.53 10.36 33.36
C GLY A 114 -2.01 8.93 33.23
N THR A 115 -1.40 8.41 34.30
CA THR A 115 -0.89 7.04 34.36
C THR A 115 -1.99 6.03 34.05
N ASN A 116 -1.79 5.32 32.95
CA ASN A 116 -2.61 4.24 32.41
C ASN A 116 -1.71 3.33 31.56
N ALA A 117 -2.11 2.08 31.29
CA ALA A 117 -1.20 1.13 30.65
C ALA A 117 -0.79 1.51 29.21
N ILE A 118 -1.72 2.03 28.39
CA ILE A 118 -1.42 2.44 27.00
C ILE A 118 -0.40 3.58 26.98
N GLY A 119 -0.71 4.69 27.66
CA GLY A 119 0.16 5.86 27.72
C GLY A 119 1.51 5.56 28.37
N THR A 120 1.52 4.75 29.43
CA THR A 120 2.76 4.39 30.13
C THR A 120 3.65 3.51 29.25
N ALA A 121 3.07 2.53 28.54
CA ALA A 121 3.81 1.68 27.61
C ALA A 121 4.45 2.50 26.48
N LEU A 122 3.74 3.50 25.94
CA LEU A 122 4.29 4.44 24.95
C LEU A 122 5.45 5.27 25.53
N ALA A 123 5.31 5.77 26.75
CA ALA A 123 6.31 6.65 27.37
C ALA A 123 7.62 5.93 27.69
N ILE A 124 7.58 4.63 27.97
CA ILE A 124 8.77 3.84 28.36
C ILE A 124 9.29 2.93 27.22
N ASP A 125 8.59 2.88 26.07
CA ASP A 125 8.79 1.89 24.98
C ASP A 125 8.96 0.44 25.49
N ASP A 126 8.16 0.06 26.49
CA ASP A 126 8.16 -1.28 27.06
C ASP A 126 6.78 -1.65 27.62
N GLY A 127 6.61 -2.94 27.90
CA GLY A 127 5.38 -3.45 28.49
C GLY A 127 5.20 -3.02 29.93
N CYS A 128 3.94 -2.81 30.32
CA CYS A 128 3.60 -2.57 31.72
C CYS A 128 2.23 -3.14 32.10
N GLU A 129 2.03 -3.27 33.42
CA GLU A 129 0.76 -3.60 34.04
C GLU A 129 0.38 -2.44 34.98
N ILE A 130 -0.86 -1.98 34.88
CA ILE A 130 -1.41 -0.92 35.75
C ILE A 130 -2.72 -1.44 36.34
N ALA A 131 -2.78 -1.49 37.67
CA ALA A 131 -3.88 -2.09 38.42
C ALA A 131 -4.51 -1.11 39.40
N GLY A 132 -5.82 -0.91 39.30
CA GLY A 132 -6.62 -0.19 40.28
C GLY A 132 -6.06 1.19 40.61
N HIS A 133 -5.70 1.42 41.88
CA HIS A 133 -5.15 2.68 42.38
C HIS A 133 -3.82 3.11 41.74
N GLN A 134 -3.17 2.26 40.93
CA GLN A 134 -2.02 2.64 40.12
C GLN A 134 -2.41 3.54 38.94
N HIS A 135 -3.68 3.55 38.54
CA HIS A 135 -4.17 4.55 37.60
C HIS A 135 -4.19 5.94 38.25
N PHE A 136 -3.77 6.95 37.50
CA PHE A 136 -3.73 8.32 38.00
C PHE A 136 -5.14 8.88 38.23
N LEU A 137 -6.03 8.72 37.25
CA LEU A 137 -7.43 9.14 37.35
C LEU A 137 -8.25 8.17 38.19
N THR A 138 -9.05 8.70 39.11
CA THR A 138 -9.89 7.91 40.04
C THR A 138 -10.91 7.05 39.30
N LEU A 139 -11.45 7.56 38.19
CA LEU A 139 -12.42 6.85 37.34
C LEU A 139 -11.86 5.58 36.70
N ASN A 140 -10.55 5.50 36.50
CA ASN A 140 -9.91 4.33 35.88
C ASN A 140 -9.53 3.26 36.91
N GLN A 141 -9.73 3.49 38.23
CA GLN A 141 -9.32 2.55 39.28
C GLN A 141 -10.15 1.26 39.33
N GLY A 142 -11.22 1.18 38.56
CA GLY A 142 -11.94 -0.08 38.34
C GLY A 142 -11.22 -1.06 37.40
N LEU A 143 -10.13 -0.63 36.75
CA LEU A 143 -9.45 -1.39 35.71
C LEU A 143 -8.12 -2.02 36.17
N TYR A 144 -7.86 -3.20 35.64
CA TYR A 144 -6.52 -3.76 35.47
C TYR A 144 -6.23 -3.78 33.98
N CYS A 145 -5.07 -3.24 33.60
CA CYS A 145 -4.65 -3.09 32.21
C CYS A 145 -3.24 -3.66 32.05
N ALA A 146 -3.01 -4.38 30.96
CA ALA A 146 -1.72 -4.93 30.60
C ALA A 146 -1.44 -4.60 29.13
N ALA A 147 -0.39 -3.80 28.90
CA ALA A 147 -0.11 -3.20 27.60
C ALA A 147 1.30 -3.54 27.11
N MET A 148 1.43 -3.67 25.79
CA MET A 148 2.70 -3.84 25.07
C MET A 148 2.72 -2.95 23.84
N PRO A 149 3.78 -2.15 23.63
CA PRO A 149 3.92 -1.42 22.38
C PRO A 149 4.22 -2.39 21.24
N LEU A 150 3.75 -2.04 20.05
CA LEU A 150 3.98 -2.73 18.80
C LEU A 150 4.95 -1.89 17.97
N GLN A 151 6.05 -2.47 17.51
CA GLN A 151 6.99 -1.81 16.61
C GLN A 151 6.73 -2.17 15.15
N MET A 152 6.81 -1.15 14.30
CA MET A 152 6.91 -1.32 12.86
C MET A 152 8.29 -1.90 12.50
N PRO A 153 8.43 -2.54 11.32
CA PRO A 153 9.73 -3.03 10.85
C PRO A 153 10.83 -1.96 10.79
N ASN A 154 10.47 -0.68 10.65
CA ASN A 154 11.41 0.44 10.67
C ASN A 154 11.84 0.89 12.08
N GLY A 155 11.55 0.09 13.13
CA GLY A 155 11.94 0.35 14.51
C GLY A 155 11.10 1.40 15.24
N GLN A 156 10.18 2.09 14.56
CA GLN A 156 9.29 3.06 15.20
C GLN A 156 8.10 2.34 15.86
N ILE A 157 7.54 2.92 16.92
CA ILE A 157 6.32 2.42 17.54
C ILE A 157 5.14 2.64 16.57
N ALA A 158 4.44 1.56 16.23
CA ALA A 158 3.18 1.59 15.48
C ALA A 158 2.00 2.00 16.36
N GLY A 159 2.01 1.53 17.60
CA GLY A 159 0.91 1.68 18.54
C GLY A 159 1.03 0.74 19.72
N VAL A 160 -0.07 0.49 20.43
CA VAL A 160 -0.10 -0.37 21.63
C VAL A 160 -1.21 -1.39 21.54
N LEU A 161 -0.88 -2.63 21.90
CA LEU A 161 -1.84 -3.67 22.20
C LEU A 161 -2.06 -3.72 23.72
N ASP A 162 -3.30 -3.59 24.15
CA ASP A 162 -3.67 -3.59 25.58
C ASP A 162 -4.79 -4.60 25.85
N ILE A 163 -4.71 -5.30 26.98
CA ILE A 163 -5.83 -6.06 27.52
C ILE A 163 -6.29 -5.36 28.79
N SER A 164 -7.56 -4.95 28.80
CA SER A 164 -8.20 -4.27 29.92
C SER A 164 -9.32 -5.12 30.50
N GLY A 165 -9.35 -5.26 31.82
CA GLY A 165 -10.35 -6.01 32.57
C GLY A 165 -10.60 -5.46 33.97
N PRO A 166 -11.42 -6.12 34.80
CA PRO A 166 -11.74 -5.65 36.15
C PRO A 166 -10.54 -5.75 37.11
N ALA A 167 -10.26 -4.65 37.84
CA ALA A 167 -9.16 -4.58 38.82
C ALA A 167 -9.28 -5.60 39.97
N HIS A 168 -10.50 -5.99 40.33
CA HIS A 168 -10.78 -6.95 41.41
C HIS A 168 -10.63 -8.41 40.96
N PHE A 169 -10.44 -8.66 39.66
CA PHE A 169 -10.30 -10.01 39.11
C PHE A 169 -9.29 -10.04 37.95
N PRO A 170 -8.02 -9.67 38.18
CA PRO A 170 -6.99 -9.74 37.14
C PRO A 170 -6.63 -11.19 36.86
N HIS A 171 -6.47 -11.55 35.58
CA HIS A 171 -6.01 -12.88 35.21
C HIS A 171 -4.46 -12.92 35.25
N PRO A 172 -3.81 -13.85 35.98
CA PRO A 172 -2.35 -13.85 36.19
C PRO A 172 -1.51 -13.94 34.90
N GLN A 173 -2.09 -14.44 33.82
CA GLN A 173 -1.41 -14.61 32.53
C GLN A 173 -1.67 -13.47 31.53
N THR A 174 -2.41 -12.42 31.90
CA THR A 174 -2.79 -11.37 30.95
C THR A 174 -1.56 -10.73 30.30
N PHE A 175 -0.57 -10.35 31.11
CA PHE A 175 0.65 -9.72 30.59
C PHE A 175 1.47 -10.65 29.67
N SER A 176 1.52 -11.96 29.98
CA SER A 176 2.22 -12.92 29.11
C SER A 176 1.49 -13.14 27.79
N TRP A 177 0.15 -13.08 27.78
CA TRP A 177 -0.63 -13.18 26.54
C TRP A 177 -0.46 -11.95 25.64
N VAL A 178 -0.54 -10.74 26.18
CA VAL A 178 -0.33 -9.52 25.38
C VAL A 178 1.10 -9.43 24.84
N LYS A 179 2.10 -9.84 25.64
CA LYS A 179 3.50 -9.93 25.19
C LYS A 179 3.70 -10.94 24.08
N ALA A 180 3.13 -12.14 24.21
CA ALA A 180 3.20 -13.16 23.18
C ALA A 180 2.49 -12.73 21.88
N ALA A 181 1.36 -12.02 22.00
CA ALA A 181 0.63 -11.49 20.87
C ALA A 181 1.40 -10.36 20.16
N ALA A 182 1.94 -9.39 20.90
CA ALA A 182 2.77 -8.32 20.34
C ALA A 182 3.97 -8.90 19.55
N LYS A 183 4.68 -9.85 20.15
CA LYS A 183 5.78 -10.57 19.51
C LYS A 183 5.37 -11.28 18.22
N GLN A 184 4.19 -11.92 18.22
CA GLN A 184 3.65 -12.59 17.03
C GLN A 184 3.29 -11.59 15.92
N ILE A 185 2.69 -10.45 16.27
CA ILE A 185 2.32 -9.40 15.31
C ILE A 185 3.58 -8.84 14.65
N GLU A 186 4.59 -8.46 15.43
CA GLU A 186 5.86 -7.92 14.92
C GLU A 186 6.60 -8.94 14.04
N TYR A 187 6.59 -10.23 14.43
CA TYR A 187 7.13 -11.32 13.62
C TYR A 187 6.46 -11.42 12.25
N LEU A 188 5.12 -11.45 12.22
CA LEU A 188 4.35 -11.51 10.98
C LEU A 188 4.56 -10.27 10.12
N TRP A 189 4.62 -9.09 10.75
CA TRP A 189 4.80 -7.82 10.07
C TRP A 189 6.10 -7.81 9.26
N VAL A 190 7.22 -8.21 9.87
CA VAL A 190 8.52 -8.29 9.17
C VAL A 190 8.49 -9.34 8.06
N LYS A 191 8.01 -10.57 8.34
CA LYS A 191 8.00 -11.67 7.35
C LYS A 191 7.10 -11.37 6.14
N GLN A 192 5.95 -10.74 6.35
CA GLN A 192 4.96 -10.46 5.31
C GLN A 192 5.21 -9.14 4.57
N SER A 193 5.95 -8.20 5.17
CA SER A 193 6.36 -6.95 4.52
C SER A 193 7.69 -7.06 3.77
N LEU A 194 8.32 -8.24 3.80
CA LEU A 194 9.60 -8.48 3.16
C LEU A 194 9.49 -8.34 1.63
N HIS A 195 10.21 -7.36 1.06
CA HIS A 195 10.26 -7.17 -0.38
C HIS A 195 11.11 -8.27 -1.05
N PRO A 196 10.77 -8.73 -2.29
CA PRO A 196 11.53 -9.78 -2.96
C PRO A 196 13.02 -9.48 -3.13
N GLN A 197 13.38 -8.21 -3.29
CA GLN A 197 14.78 -7.77 -3.44
C GLN A 197 15.57 -7.64 -2.12
N GLN A 198 14.95 -7.95 -0.98
CA GLN A 198 15.59 -7.80 0.32
C GLN A 198 16.09 -9.13 0.88
N TRP A 199 17.24 -9.07 1.52
CA TRP A 199 17.79 -10.16 2.34
C TRP A 199 17.01 -10.25 3.65
N LEU A 200 16.76 -11.47 4.10
CA LEU A 200 16.22 -11.73 5.44
C LEU A 200 17.23 -12.56 6.22
N MET A 201 17.73 -12.01 7.33
CA MET A 201 18.52 -12.75 8.29
C MET A 201 17.65 -13.11 9.49
N SER A 202 17.52 -14.41 9.74
CA SER A 202 16.95 -14.99 10.95
C SER A 202 18.09 -15.33 11.91
N LEU A 203 18.02 -14.91 13.19
CA LEU A 203 18.97 -15.34 14.22
C LEU A 203 18.25 -15.91 15.44
N HIS A 204 18.83 -16.93 16.06
CA HIS A 204 18.35 -17.48 17.33
C HIS A 204 19.49 -18.17 18.09
N CYS A 205 19.44 -18.24 19.43
CA CYS A 205 20.48 -18.91 20.25
C CYS A 205 20.54 -20.43 20.07
N GLN A 206 19.47 -21.01 19.54
CA GLN A 206 19.32 -22.43 19.22
C GLN A 206 18.85 -22.61 17.78
N PRO A 207 19.35 -23.61 17.03
CA PRO A 207 18.93 -23.83 15.64
C PRO A 207 17.42 -24.06 15.49
N GLN A 208 16.78 -24.71 16.47
CA GLN A 208 15.35 -25.03 16.41
C GLN A 208 14.44 -23.81 16.61
N GLY A 209 14.98 -22.67 17.05
CA GLY A 209 14.19 -21.45 17.21
C GLY A 209 14.09 -20.59 15.97
N ILE A 210 14.78 -20.94 14.88
CA ILE A 210 14.60 -20.28 13.57
C ILE A 210 13.23 -20.67 12.98
N ASP A 211 12.58 -19.73 12.29
CA ASP A 211 11.18 -19.80 11.82
C ASP A 211 10.13 -19.87 12.94
N THR A 212 10.53 -19.53 14.15
CA THR A 212 9.60 -19.30 15.26
C THR A 212 9.48 -17.81 15.53
N ARG A 213 8.41 -17.39 16.22
CA ARG A 213 8.26 -16.00 16.67
C ARG A 213 9.37 -15.51 17.60
N ASP A 214 10.18 -16.42 18.14
CA ASP A 214 11.27 -16.12 19.06
C ASP A 214 12.58 -15.74 18.34
N GLU A 215 12.63 -15.84 17.01
CA GLU A 215 13.80 -15.43 16.23
C GLU A 215 13.94 -13.90 16.11
N LEU A 216 15.18 -13.45 16.07
CA LEU A 216 15.57 -12.10 15.71
C LEU A 216 15.51 -12.00 14.18
N LEU A 217 14.82 -10.99 13.68
CA LEU A 217 14.69 -10.75 12.25
C LEU A 217 15.40 -9.45 11.89
N LEU A 218 16.28 -9.51 10.91
CA LEU A 218 16.95 -8.37 10.29
C LEU A 218 16.71 -8.43 8.78
N VAL A 219 16.38 -7.30 8.17
CA VAL A 219 16.11 -7.17 6.74
C VAL A 219 17.09 -6.19 6.14
N PHE A 220 17.80 -6.63 5.10
CA PHE A 220 18.77 -5.79 4.40
C PHE A 220 18.33 -5.51 2.97
N SER A 221 18.41 -4.26 2.55
CA SER A 221 18.32 -3.86 1.15
C SER A 221 19.75 -3.69 0.65
N ASP A 222 20.14 -4.51 -0.34
CA ASP A 222 21.54 -4.76 -0.67
C ASP A 222 22.34 -5.14 0.58
N ASN A 223 23.20 -4.26 1.09
CA ASN A 223 23.99 -4.46 2.30
C ASN A 223 23.54 -3.59 3.49
N VAL A 224 22.50 -2.77 3.34
CA VAL A 224 22.07 -1.81 4.38
C VAL A 224 20.91 -2.40 5.16
N LEU A 225 20.99 -2.38 6.50
CA LEU A 225 19.91 -2.80 7.38
C LEU A 225 18.75 -1.82 7.26
N THR A 226 17.62 -2.26 6.74
CA THR A 226 16.44 -1.40 6.49
C THR A 226 15.26 -1.71 7.39
N ALA A 227 15.21 -2.91 7.98
CA ALA A 227 14.17 -3.25 8.95
C ALA A 227 14.62 -4.32 9.94
N ALA A 228 13.96 -4.39 11.09
CA ALA A 228 14.20 -5.39 12.12
C ALA A 228 12.95 -5.58 13.00
N ASN A 229 12.81 -6.74 13.66
CA ASN A 229 11.81 -6.88 14.72
C ASN A 229 12.33 -6.37 16.07
N ARG A 230 11.42 -6.10 17.02
CA ARG A 230 11.75 -5.59 18.36
C ARG A 230 12.80 -6.43 19.09
N LEU A 231 12.76 -7.76 18.92
CA LEU A 231 13.76 -8.66 19.51
C LEU A 231 15.16 -8.37 19.00
N ALA A 232 15.32 -8.27 17.67
CA ALA A 232 16.60 -7.94 17.06
C ALA A 232 17.07 -6.55 17.47
N MET A 233 16.15 -5.57 17.50
CA MET A 233 16.47 -4.21 17.95
C MET A 233 17.02 -4.19 19.37
N ARG A 234 16.38 -4.89 20.31
CA ARG A 234 16.82 -4.94 21.71
C ARG A 234 18.09 -5.76 21.92
N GLU A 235 18.14 -6.98 21.38
CA GLU A 235 19.25 -7.91 21.61
C GLU A 235 20.56 -7.38 20.99
N LEU A 236 20.47 -6.72 19.83
CA LEU A 236 21.63 -6.18 19.12
C LEU A 236 21.87 -4.69 19.42
N ALA A 237 21.13 -4.11 20.39
CA ALA A 237 21.21 -2.71 20.80
C ALA A 237 21.10 -1.70 19.65
N LEU A 238 20.14 -1.93 18.75
CA LEU A 238 19.86 -1.09 17.59
C LEU A 238 18.82 -0.02 17.90
N SER A 239 18.97 1.15 17.28
CA SER A 239 17.98 2.22 17.28
C SER A 239 17.36 2.40 15.89
N ALA A 240 16.15 2.98 15.84
CA ALA A 240 15.46 3.25 14.57
C ALA A 240 16.28 4.16 13.63
N GLU A 241 17.12 5.05 14.19
CA GLU A 241 17.99 5.95 13.42
C GLU A 241 19.12 5.22 12.67
N GLN A 242 19.50 4.03 13.12
CA GLN A 242 20.55 3.23 12.49
C GLN A 242 20.02 2.43 11.28
N LEU A 243 18.70 2.27 11.18
CA LEU A 243 18.06 1.63 10.03
C LEU A 243 18.15 2.57 8.82
N GLY A 244 18.72 2.07 7.72
CA GLY A 244 19.02 2.84 6.52
C GLY A 244 20.46 3.35 6.45
N THR A 245 21.25 3.21 7.52
CA THR A 245 22.67 3.63 7.54
C THR A 245 23.62 2.48 7.88
N LEU A 246 23.21 1.56 8.74
CA LEU A 246 24.08 0.50 9.24
C LEU A 246 24.18 -0.63 8.21
N THR A 247 25.39 -1.05 7.87
CA THR A 247 25.63 -2.11 6.89
C THR A 247 25.77 -3.48 7.54
N PHE A 248 25.55 -4.54 6.76
CA PHE A 248 25.77 -5.93 7.17
C PHE A 248 27.18 -6.14 7.72
N GLN A 249 28.21 -5.60 7.06
CA GLN A 249 29.60 -5.76 7.48
C GLN A 249 29.92 -5.04 8.79
N GLN A 250 29.23 -3.93 9.09
CA GLN A 250 29.39 -3.23 10.37
C GLN A 250 28.77 -4.02 11.53
N LEU A 251 27.66 -4.72 11.28
CA LEU A 251 27.03 -5.60 12.28
C LEU A 251 27.78 -6.91 12.44
N PHE A 252 28.20 -7.53 11.34
CA PHE A 252 28.82 -8.85 11.34
C PHE A 252 30.18 -8.82 10.63
N PRO A 253 31.23 -8.22 11.23
CA PRO A 253 32.52 -8.00 10.55
C PRO A 253 33.24 -9.26 10.08
N GLN A 254 32.96 -10.40 10.73
CA GLN A 254 33.57 -11.69 10.42
C GLN A 254 32.71 -12.55 9.49
N GLN A 255 31.53 -12.07 9.08
CA GLN A 255 30.62 -12.81 8.21
C GLN A 255 30.59 -12.19 6.82
N GLN A 256 30.39 -13.05 5.83
CA GLN A 256 30.04 -12.61 4.48
C GLN A 256 28.52 -12.66 4.32
N GLN A 257 27.96 -11.70 3.59
CA GLN A 257 26.54 -11.67 3.28
C GLN A 257 26.23 -12.70 2.18
N GLN A 258 26.26 -13.97 2.54
CA GLN A 258 26.00 -15.11 1.67
C GLN A 258 24.86 -15.95 2.21
N ASP A 259 23.96 -16.38 1.33
CA ASP A 259 22.82 -17.17 1.72
C ASP A 259 23.22 -18.56 2.21
N ASN A 260 22.42 -19.09 3.14
CA ASN A 260 22.59 -20.44 3.64
C ASN A 260 21.22 -21.12 3.85
N THR A 261 21.19 -22.41 3.59
CA THR A 261 19.99 -23.24 3.77
C THR A 261 19.91 -23.83 5.18
N VAL A 262 21.07 -24.20 5.72
CA VAL A 262 21.22 -24.74 7.07
C VAL A 262 21.71 -23.63 8.01
N PRO A 263 21.07 -23.44 9.19
CA PRO A 263 21.54 -22.47 10.17
C PRO A 263 23.00 -22.66 10.55
N ALA A 264 23.81 -21.62 10.34
CA ALA A 264 25.24 -21.62 10.64
C ALA A 264 25.50 -20.91 12.00
N PRO A 265 26.52 -21.31 12.76
CA PRO A 265 26.87 -20.63 14.00
C PRO A 265 27.42 -19.23 13.72
N LEU A 266 27.08 -18.29 14.60
CA LEU A 266 27.55 -16.90 14.60
C LEU A 266 27.89 -16.49 16.03
N GLU A 267 29.11 -16.02 16.23
CA GLU A 267 29.48 -15.33 17.47
C GLU A 267 29.20 -13.84 17.30
N TYR A 268 28.36 -13.30 18.19
CA TYR A 268 28.05 -11.88 18.24
C TYR A 268 28.16 -11.41 19.69
N ALA A 269 29.04 -10.43 19.92
CA ALA A 269 29.49 -10.05 21.25
C ALA A 269 29.95 -11.28 22.07
N THR A 270 29.41 -11.51 23.27
CA THR A 270 29.75 -12.65 24.13
C THR A 270 28.78 -13.83 24.00
N GLN A 271 27.86 -13.78 23.03
CA GLN A 271 26.83 -14.80 22.84
C GLN A 271 26.99 -15.53 21.51
N ARG A 272 26.57 -16.80 21.50
CA ARG A 272 26.53 -17.64 20.32
C ARG A 272 25.10 -17.73 19.79
N TYR A 273 24.94 -17.39 18.53
CA TYR A 273 23.70 -17.54 17.78
C TYR A 273 23.88 -18.56 16.65
N TYR A 274 22.76 -18.93 16.07
CA TYR A 274 22.65 -19.58 14.79
C TYR A 274 21.88 -18.64 13.89
N PHE A 275 22.39 -18.43 12.68
CA PHE A 275 21.73 -17.57 11.71
C PHE A 275 21.37 -18.34 10.45
N ARG A 276 20.24 -17.96 9.85
CA ARG A 276 19.91 -18.30 8.48
C ARG A 276 19.74 -17.03 7.67
N LEU A 277 20.58 -16.86 6.65
CA LEU A 277 20.53 -15.72 5.76
C LEU A 277 19.83 -16.17 4.46
N ARG A 278 18.64 -15.64 4.22
CA ARG A 278 17.92 -15.82 2.97
C ARG A 278 18.33 -14.71 2.02
N ALA A 279 18.89 -15.08 0.88
CA ALA A 279 19.01 -14.16 -0.24
C ALA A 279 17.64 -13.56 -0.57
N PRO A 280 17.61 -12.36 -1.17
CA PRO A 280 16.48 -11.88 -1.91
C PRO A 280 15.93 -13.03 -2.72
N HIS A 281 14.60 -13.16 -2.74
CA HIS A 281 14.01 -13.87 -3.86
C HIS A 281 14.39 -13.02 -5.08
N ARG A 282 15.50 -13.39 -5.69
CA ARG A 282 15.62 -13.33 -7.12
C ARG A 282 14.53 -14.28 -7.60
N ASN A 283 13.31 -13.76 -7.64
CA ASN A 283 12.60 -13.82 -8.88
C ASN A 283 13.50 -13.09 -9.90
N HIS A 284 14.58 -13.76 -10.31
CA HIS A 284 14.51 -14.30 -11.63
C HIS A 284 13.08 -14.88 -11.73
N PHE A 285 12.12 -14.04 -12.16
CA PHE A 285 11.42 -14.45 -13.37
C PHE A 285 12.53 -15.09 -14.14
N ALA A 286 12.48 -16.41 -14.35
CA ALA A 286 13.31 -17.00 -15.38
C ALA A 286 13.28 -15.94 -16.47
N THR A 287 14.40 -15.23 -16.65
CA THR A 287 14.67 -14.66 -17.94
C THR A 287 14.53 -15.94 -18.72
N PRO A 288 13.47 -16.09 -19.54
CA PRO A 288 13.51 -17.13 -20.53
C PRO A 288 14.88 -16.86 -21.15
N SER A 289 15.75 -17.86 -21.06
CA SER A 289 17.06 -17.91 -21.68
C SER A 289 17.12 -16.88 -22.80
N GLU A 290 17.98 -15.86 -22.68
CA GLU A 290 18.29 -14.92 -23.76
C GLU A 290 17.20 -14.84 -24.84
N SER A 291 16.03 -14.31 -24.50
CA SER A 291 15.33 -13.56 -25.50
C SER A 291 15.66 -12.12 -25.14
N THR A 292 16.45 -11.49 -26.00
CA THR A 292 16.19 -10.11 -26.37
C THR A 292 14.70 -9.88 -26.19
N ARG A 293 14.28 -9.20 -25.11
CA ARG A 293 12.89 -8.78 -24.97
C ARG A 293 12.72 -7.73 -26.05
N ASP A 294 12.45 -8.25 -27.23
CA ASP A 294 12.11 -7.50 -28.38
C ASP A 294 10.95 -6.63 -27.93
N LEU A 295 11.14 -5.31 -28.10
CA LEU A 295 10.02 -4.39 -28.11
C LEU A 295 8.89 -5.02 -28.93
N PRO A 296 7.61 -4.76 -28.59
CA PRO A 296 6.46 -5.32 -29.29
C PRO A 296 6.73 -5.37 -30.79
N PHE A 297 6.40 -6.47 -31.46
CA PHE A 297 6.80 -6.83 -32.84
C PHE A 297 6.76 -5.67 -33.87
N SER A 298 5.96 -4.62 -33.62
CA SER A 298 5.89 -3.37 -34.37
C SER A 298 7.03 -2.35 -34.17
N LEU A 299 7.87 -2.46 -33.12
CA LEU A 299 8.81 -1.40 -32.68
C LEU A 299 10.28 -1.82 -32.67
N ARG A 300 10.64 -3.04 -33.10
CA ARG A 300 12.06 -3.48 -33.08
C ARG A 300 13.02 -2.53 -33.81
N ARG A 301 12.57 -1.90 -34.90
CA ARG A 301 13.38 -0.91 -35.64
C ARG A 301 13.42 0.46 -34.98
N ASP A 302 12.36 0.87 -34.29
CA ASP A 302 12.27 2.18 -33.64
C ASP A 302 12.88 2.18 -32.24
N GLY A 303 12.99 1.02 -31.60
CA GLY A 303 13.58 0.82 -30.29
C GLY A 303 14.99 1.36 -30.12
N GLU A 304 15.90 0.93 -30.99
CA GLU A 304 17.29 1.37 -30.96
C GLU A 304 17.40 2.89 -31.13
N LYS A 305 16.57 3.47 -32.01
CA LYS A 305 16.48 4.91 -32.22
C LYS A 305 16.02 5.61 -30.94
N MET A 306 14.99 5.11 -30.28
CA MET A 306 14.47 5.67 -29.03
C MET A 306 15.47 5.57 -27.87
N VAL A 307 16.18 4.45 -27.75
CA VAL A 307 17.25 4.29 -26.76
C VAL A 307 18.37 5.30 -27.01
N ARG A 308 18.77 5.52 -28.28
CA ARG A 308 19.76 6.55 -28.63
C ARG A 308 19.28 7.96 -28.27
N LEU A 309 18.01 8.28 -28.55
CA LEU A 309 17.41 9.57 -28.19
C LEU A 309 17.37 9.78 -26.67
N LEU A 310 16.92 8.76 -25.92
CA LEU A 310 16.89 8.80 -24.45
C LEU A 310 18.30 8.96 -23.85
N ASN A 311 19.30 8.30 -24.45
CA ASN A 311 20.70 8.42 -24.07
C ASN A 311 21.29 9.80 -24.42
N ALA A 312 20.78 10.46 -25.47
CA ALA A 312 21.13 11.82 -25.81
C ALA A 312 20.45 12.87 -24.91
N GLY A 313 19.54 12.45 -24.02
CA GLY A 313 18.79 13.34 -23.13
C GLY A 313 17.57 13.98 -23.80
N VAL A 314 17.13 13.44 -24.93
CA VAL A 314 15.90 13.86 -25.63
C VAL A 314 14.69 13.32 -24.88
N SER A 315 13.70 14.18 -24.65
CA SER A 315 12.43 13.76 -24.02
C SER A 315 11.59 12.93 -24.98
N LEU A 316 11.01 11.82 -24.49
CA LEU A 316 10.18 10.93 -25.29
C LEU A 316 8.72 11.02 -24.87
N CYS A 317 7.81 11.31 -25.81
CA CYS A 317 6.37 11.28 -25.61
C CYS A 317 5.74 10.05 -26.28
N ILE A 318 5.03 9.24 -25.51
CA ILE A 318 4.39 8.01 -25.97
C ILE A 318 2.86 8.19 -25.94
N HIS A 319 2.26 8.27 -27.12
CA HIS A 319 0.83 8.29 -27.30
C HIS A 319 0.27 6.88 -27.39
N GLY A 320 -0.97 6.68 -26.95
CA GLY A 320 -1.69 5.43 -27.16
C GLY A 320 -2.86 5.29 -26.21
N GLU A 321 -3.84 4.47 -26.60
CA GLU A 321 -5.03 4.20 -25.81
C GLU A 321 -4.70 3.65 -24.41
N THR A 322 -5.64 3.79 -23.48
CA THR A 322 -5.50 3.23 -22.14
C THR A 322 -5.35 1.71 -22.21
N GLY A 323 -4.33 1.18 -21.52
CA GLY A 323 -4.06 -0.26 -21.47
C GLY A 323 -3.26 -0.81 -22.65
N SER A 324 -2.74 0.02 -23.56
CA SER A 324 -1.90 -0.40 -24.70
C SER A 324 -0.46 -0.81 -24.35
N GLY A 325 0.00 -0.52 -23.12
CA GLY A 325 1.34 -0.88 -22.66
C GLY A 325 2.38 0.24 -22.67
N LYS A 326 1.97 1.51 -22.63
CA LYS A 326 2.86 2.69 -22.58
C LYS A 326 3.95 2.58 -21.49
N GLU A 327 3.59 2.18 -20.28
CA GLU A 327 4.56 1.96 -19.19
C GLU A 327 5.51 0.79 -19.49
N TYR A 328 5.02 -0.30 -20.09
CA TYR A 328 5.85 -1.46 -20.46
C TYR A 328 6.94 -1.05 -21.45
N VAL A 329 6.58 -0.31 -22.50
CA VAL A 329 7.54 0.23 -23.48
C VAL A 329 8.54 1.16 -22.79
N SER A 330 8.08 2.05 -21.91
CA SER A 330 8.94 2.98 -21.18
C SER A 330 9.97 2.26 -20.30
N ARG A 331 9.56 1.19 -19.62
CA ARG A 331 10.46 0.35 -18.81
C ARG A 331 11.46 -0.41 -19.68
N ALA A 332 11.04 -0.92 -20.83
CA ALA A 332 11.94 -1.59 -21.77
C ALA A 332 13.02 -0.63 -22.30
N LEU A 333 12.64 0.62 -22.63
CA LEU A 333 13.59 1.65 -23.04
C LEU A 333 14.58 2.01 -21.93
N HIS A 334 14.12 2.16 -20.69
CA HIS A 334 14.98 2.41 -19.54
C HIS A 334 16.03 1.30 -19.36
N GLN A 335 15.60 0.03 -19.42
CA GLN A 335 16.47 -1.13 -19.28
C GLN A 335 17.55 -1.24 -20.37
N GLN A 336 17.30 -0.69 -21.56
CA GLN A 336 18.26 -0.70 -22.67
C GLN A 336 19.11 0.58 -22.75
N SER A 337 18.82 1.56 -21.89
CA SER A 337 19.46 2.88 -21.90
C SER A 337 20.67 2.97 -20.97
N ARG A 338 21.47 4.04 -21.10
CA ARG A 338 22.54 4.39 -20.17
C ARG A 338 22.03 4.63 -18.74
N TRP A 339 20.73 4.90 -18.60
CA TRP A 339 20.07 5.16 -17.32
C TRP A 339 19.62 3.89 -16.60
N GLN A 340 19.92 2.70 -17.14
CA GLN A 340 19.53 1.40 -16.56
C GLN A 340 19.98 1.20 -15.10
N ALA A 341 21.10 1.82 -14.71
CA ALA A 341 21.64 1.74 -13.35
C ALA A 341 20.88 2.64 -12.35
N GLY A 342 20.20 3.68 -12.85
CA GLY A 342 19.39 4.59 -12.07
C GLY A 342 17.95 4.11 -11.90
N LYS A 343 17.21 4.77 -11.01
CA LYS A 343 15.81 4.42 -10.72
C LYS A 343 14.90 4.78 -11.91
N PHE A 344 13.93 3.90 -12.19
CA PHE A 344 12.76 4.23 -13.01
C PHE A 344 11.64 4.69 -12.09
N VAL A 345 11.44 6.00 -11.99
CA VAL A 345 10.43 6.60 -11.10
C VAL A 345 9.20 6.93 -11.92
N ALA A 346 8.13 6.18 -11.72
CA ALA A 346 6.85 6.38 -12.38
C ALA A 346 5.90 7.20 -11.50
N ILE A 347 5.19 8.15 -12.12
CA ILE A 347 4.09 8.88 -11.51
C ILE A 347 2.93 8.94 -12.49
N ASN A 348 1.73 8.62 -12.01
CA ASN A 348 0.51 8.74 -12.79
C ASN A 348 -0.21 10.02 -12.39
N CYS A 349 -0.27 10.99 -13.32
CA CYS A 349 -0.80 12.31 -13.05
C CYS A 349 -2.32 12.32 -12.86
N ALA A 350 -3.03 11.31 -13.38
CA ALA A 350 -4.47 11.17 -13.25
C ALA A 350 -4.91 10.43 -11.97
N ALA A 351 -4.05 9.59 -11.40
CA ALA A 351 -4.37 8.75 -10.24
C ALA A 351 -4.20 9.46 -8.89
N ILE A 352 -3.40 10.54 -8.85
CA ILE A 352 -3.11 11.29 -7.63
C ILE A 352 -4.10 12.48 -7.55
N PRO A 353 -4.75 12.72 -6.39
CA PRO A 353 -5.57 13.90 -6.21
C PRO A 353 -4.82 15.19 -6.54
N GLU A 354 -5.50 16.15 -7.17
CA GLU A 354 -4.91 17.43 -7.59
C GLU A 354 -4.21 18.17 -6.44
N ALA A 355 -4.75 18.07 -5.22
CA ALA A 355 -4.17 18.68 -4.02
C ALA A 355 -2.84 18.04 -3.57
N LEU A 356 -2.53 16.81 -3.99
CA LEU A 356 -1.38 16.03 -3.50
C LEU A 356 -0.29 15.81 -4.56
N ILE A 357 -0.63 15.90 -5.84
CA ILE A 357 0.33 15.67 -6.94
C ILE A 357 1.51 16.65 -6.90
N GLU A 358 1.30 17.87 -6.40
CA GLU A 358 2.38 18.85 -6.22
C GLU A 358 3.41 18.38 -5.19
N SER A 359 2.94 17.94 -4.01
CA SER A 359 3.81 17.40 -2.97
C SER A 359 4.51 16.10 -3.39
N GLU A 360 3.83 15.26 -4.17
CA GLU A 360 4.40 14.01 -4.70
C GLU A 360 5.53 14.30 -5.71
N LEU A 361 5.31 15.21 -6.66
CA LEU A 361 6.31 15.53 -7.70
C LEU A 361 7.54 16.24 -7.15
N PHE A 362 7.32 17.35 -6.44
CA PHE A 362 8.39 18.29 -6.09
C PHE A 362 8.95 18.06 -4.68
N GLY A 363 8.23 17.29 -3.85
CA GLY A 363 8.56 17.13 -2.44
C GLY A 363 8.20 18.35 -1.61
N TYR A 364 8.39 18.26 -0.30
CA TYR A 364 8.14 19.36 0.63
C TYR A 364 9.09 19.30 1.83
N GLN A 365 9.39 20.48 2.38
CA GLN A 365 10.10 20.58 3.64
C GLN A 365 9.18 20.37 4.84
N PRO A 366 9.73 19.94 6.00
CA PRO A 366 8.96 19.90 7.24
C PRO A 366 8.24 21.22 7.51
N GLY A 367 6.93 21.16 7.74
CA GLY A 367 6.12 22.35 8.02
C GLY A 367 5.73 23.20 6.82
N ALA A 368 5.92 22.73 5.58
CA ALA A 368 5.55 23.47 4.37
C ALA A 368 4.06 23.80 4.26
N PHE A 369 3.18 22.97 4.82
CA PHE A 369 1.72 23.18 4.86
C PHE A 369 1.10 22.45 6.05
N THR A 370 -0.16 22.75 6.36
CA THR A 370 -0.92 22.09 7.44
C THR A 370 -1.11 20.60 7.13
N GLY A 371 -0.52 19.72 7.94
CA GLY A 371 -0.51 18.27 7.69
C GLY A 371 0.75 17.72 7.04
N ALA A 372 1.73 18.59 6.70
CA ALA A 372 3.03 18.13 6.21
C ALA A 372 3.76 17.31 7.28
N SER A 373 4.31 16.15 6.88
CA SER A 373 5.13 15.31 7.77
C SER A 373 6.30 16.10 8.35
N LYS A 374 6.59 15.86 9.64
CA LYS A 374 7.76 16.45 10.33
C LYS A 374 9.10 16.01 9.72
N GLN A 375 9.12 14.94 8.93
CA GLN A 375 10.33 14.45 8.24
C GLN A 375 10.49 15.06 6.83
N GLY A 376 9.47 15.74 6.31
CA GLY A 376 9.44 16.20 4.92
C GLY A 376 9.32 15.04 3.93
N TYR A 377 9.30 15.37 2.64
CA TYR A 377 9.31 14.38 1.56
C TYR A 377 10.21 14.88 0.43
N ILE A 378 11.06 14.01 -0.12
CA ILE A 378 12.06 14.41 -1.11
C ILE A 378 11.46 14.68 -2.49
N GLY A 379 10.32 14.08 -2.83
CA GLY A 379 9.65 14.22 -4.14
C GLY A 379 10.16 13.26 -5.21
N LYS A 380 9.27 12.87 -6.13
CA LYS A 380 9.55 11.94 -7.23
C LYS A 380 10.62 12.44 -8.19
N ILE A 381 10.70 13.74 -8.42
CA ILE A 381 11.72 14.34 -9.29
C ILE A 381 13.13 14.11 -8.72
N ARG A 382 13.29 14.24 -7.39
CA ARG A 382 14.59 14.00 -6.72
C ARG A 382 14.88 12.51 -6.59
N GLU A 383 13.85 11.68 -6.42
CA GLU A 383 14.00 10.21 -6.47
C GLU A 383 14.49 9.72 -7.85
N ALA A 384 14.14 10.42 -8.92
CA ALA A 384 14.50 10.07 -10.30
C ALA A 384 15.93 10.48 -10.69
N ASP A 385 16.63 11.22 -9.83
CA ASP A 385 18.00 11.67 -10.10
C ASP A 385 18.93 10.48 -10.42
N GLY A 386 19.70 10.62 -11.49
CA GLY A 386 20.54 9.55 -12.05
C GLY A 386 19.79 8.48 -12.85
N GLY A 387 18.47 8.62 -13.07
CA GLY A 387 17.63 7.62 -13.74
C GLY A 387 16.64 8.20 -14.75
N VAL A 388 15.40 7.66 -14.75
CA VAL A 388 14.31 8.07 -15.64
C VAL A 388 13.09 8.47 -14.82
N LEU A 389 12.57 9.66 -15.11
CA LEU A 389 11.26 10.12 -14.65
C LEU A 389 10.20 9.77 -15.71
N PHE A 390 9.28 8.89 -15.36
CA PHE A 390 8.16 8.50 -16.21
C PHE A 390 6.87 9.18 -15.76
N LEU A 391 6.31 10.03 -16.63
CA LEU A 391 5.09 10.79 -16.40
C LEU A 391 3.93 10.14 -17.16
N ASP A 392 3.15 9.29 -16.48
CA ASP A 392 1.97 8.67 -17.05
C ASP A 392 0.76 9.60 -16.98
N GLU A 393 -0.05 9.55 -18.03
CA GLU A 393 -1.18 10.45 -18.28
C GLU A 393 -0.84 11.94 -18.10
N ILE A 394 0.28 12.38 -18.69
CA ILE A 394 0.78 13.77 -18.58
C ILE A 394 -0.23 14.82 -19.05
N GLY A 395 -1.10 14.43 -20.00
CA GLY A 395 -2.18 15.30 -20.44
C GLY A 395 -3.07 15.75 -19.27
N ASP A 396 -3.25 14.92 -18.25
CA ASP A 396 -4.09 15.18 -17.06
C ASP A 396 -3.40 15.97 -15.95
N MET A 397 -2.19 16.47 -16.19
CA MET A 397 -1.49 17.31 -15.23
C MET A 397 -2.18 18.68 -15.06
N PRO A 398 -2.48 19.11 -13.82
CA PRO A 398 -3.03 20.44 -13.55
C PRO A 398 -2.17 21.57 -14.12
N LEU A 399 -2.81 22.58 -14.72
CA LEU A 399 -2.14 23.69 -15.42
C LEU A 399 -1.13 24.45 -14.56
N ALA A 400 -1.41 24.59 -13.26
CA ALA A 400 -0.52 25.24 -12.30
C ALA A 400 0.84 24.52 -12.17
N LEU A 401 0.84 23.19 -12.25
CA LEU A 401 2.03 22.36 -12.09
C LEU A 401 2.88 22.28 -13.35
N GLN A 402 2.25 22.45 -14.51
CA GLN A 402 2.93 22.44 -15.81
C GLN A 402 4.06 23.48 -15.88
N THR A 403 3.83 24.68 -15.32
CA THR A 403 4.84 25.75 -15.28
C THR A 403 6.03 25.37 -14.39
N ARG A 404 5.79 24.72 -13.24
CA ARG A 404 6.86 24.28 -12.33
C ARG A 404 7.64 23.11 -12.93
N LEU A 405 6.95 22.15 -13.55
CA LEU A 405 7.59 21.05 -14.25
C LEU A 405 8.49 21.57 -15.37
N LEU A 406 8.02 22.51 -16.18
CA LEU A 406 8.82 23.12 -17.26
C LEU A 406 10.13 23.70 -16.74
N ARG A 407 10.10 24.44 -15.61
CA ARG A 407 11.31 24.98 -14.98
C ARG A 407 12.28 23.88 -14.56
N VAL A 408 11.79 22.82 -13.92
CA VAL A 408 12.65 21.67 -13.56
C VAL A 408 13.30 21.04 -14.80
N LEU A 409 12.55 20.89 -15.89
CA LEU A 409 13.06 20.31 -17.13
C LEU A 409 14.11 21.19 -17.84
N GLN A 410 14.00 22.51 -17.70
CA GLN A 410 14.91 23.49 -18.29
C GLN A 410 16.15 23.74 -17.43
N GLU A 411 15.94 24.06 -16.15
CA GLU A 411 16.99 24.47 -15.21
C GLU A 411 17.72 23.27 -14.61
N LYS A 412 17.15 22.06 -14.71
CA LYS A 412 17.69 20.84 -14.08
C LYS A 412 17.89 21.00 -12.58
N GLU A 413 17.00 21.76 -11.96
CA GLU A 413 16.94 21.95 -10.51
C GLU A 413 15.50 21.85 -10.03
N VAL A 414 15.31 21.45 -8.78
CA VAL A 414 13.99 21.36 -8.16
C VAL A 414 13.99 21.95 -6.76
N ALA A 415 12.97 22.76 -6.48
CA ALA A 415 12.70 23.34 -5.17
C ALA A 415 11.45 22.67 -4.55
N PRO A 416 11.60 21.94 -3.43
CA PRO A 416 10.49 21.42 -2.64
C PRO A 416 9.57 22.54 -2.14
N LEU A 417 8.32 22.19 -1.88
CA LEU A 417 7.36 23.10 -1.24
C LEU A 417 7.88 23.59 0.11
N GLY A 418 7.72 24.89 0.35
CA GLY A 418 8.21 25.55 1.55
C GLY A 418 9.73 25.80 1.60
N SER A 419 10.49 25.43 0.55
CA SER A 419 11.93 25.67 0.49
C SER A 419 12.28 26.83 -0.43
N SER A 420 13.24 27.67 -0.01
CA SER A 420 13.93 28.64 -0.87
C SER A 420 15.19 28.08 -1.53
N ARG A 421 15.57 26.85 -1.20
CA ARG A 421 16.74 26.16 -1.76
C ARG A 421 16.32 25.31 -2.96
N SER A 422 17.15 25.30 -3.99
CA SER A 422 17.03 24.39 -5.12
C SER A 422 18.05 23.25 -5.00
N TRP A 423 17.73 22.10 -5.60
CA TRP A 423 18.61 20.94 -5.69
C TRP A 423 18.80 20.56 -7.15
N PRO A 424 20.04 20.37 -7.63
CA PRO A 424 20.29 19.88 -8.97
C PRO A 424 19.79 18.44 -9.14
N VAL A 425 19.24 18.16 -10.31
CA VAL A 425 18.68 16.86 -10.69
C VAL A 425 19.01 16.55 -12.15
N ASN A 426 19.43 15.32 -12.40
CA ASN A 426 19.81 14.84 -13.72
C ASN A 426 19.13 13.51 -14.03
N PHE A 427 18.05 13.58 -14.81
CA PHE A 427 17.29 12.44 -15.26
C PHE A 427 16.85 12.60 -16.72
N ALA A 428 16.55 11.48 -17.35
CA ALA A 428 15.83 11.45 -18.62
C ALA A 428 14.32 11.39 -18.39
N VAL A 429 13.54 11.91 -19.34
CA VAL A 429 12.09 12.02 -19.24
C VAL A 429 11.42 11.19 -20.30
N ILE A 430 10.47 10.37 -19.87
CA ILE A 430 9.51 9.71 -20.75
C ILE A 430 8.12 10.11 -20.26
N CYS A 431 7.28 10.66 -21.13
CA CYS A 431 5.89 10.93 -20.80
C CYS A 431 4.95 10.10 -21.66
N ALA A 432 3.77 9.80 -21.12
CA ALA A 432 2.76 9.00 -21.78
C ALA A 432 1.38 9.66 -21.66
N THR A 433 0.57 9.57 -22.71
CA THR A 433 -0.82 10.04 -22.64
C THR A 433 -1.71 9.34 -23.68
N HIS A 434 -3.00 9.22 -23.37
CA HIS A 434 -4.03 8.86 -24.34
C HIS A 434 -4.77 10.07 -24.92
N ARG A 435 -4.50 11.28 -24.41
CA ARG A 435 -5.17 12.51 -24.85
C ARG A 435 -4.43 13.15 -26.02
N ASP A 436 -5.18 13.89 -26.83
CA ASP A 436 -4.64 14.79 -27.84
C ASP A 436 -4.15 16.08 -27.17
N LEU A 437 -2.83 16.23 -27.06
CA LEU A 437 -2.22 17.37 -26.38
C LEU A 437 -2.39 18.67 -27.18
N ASP A 438 -2.38 18.61 -28.52
CA ASP A 438 -2.57 19.79 -29.38
C ASP A 438 -3.97 20.39 -29.17
N SER A 439 -4.99 19.53 -29.11
CA SER A 439 -6.36 19.94 -28.77
C SER A 439 -6.46 20.55 -27.36
N ARG A 440 -5.71 20.03 -26.38
CA ARG A 440 -5.68 20.61 -25.02
C ARG A 440 -4.95 21.94 -24.94
N VAL A 441 -3.92 22.14 -25.75
CA VAL A 441 -3.25 23.45 -25.90
C VAL A 441 -4.23 24.47 -26.49
N ALA A 442 -4.96 24.10 -27.56
CA ALA A 442 -5.97 24.96 -28.15
C ALA A 442 -7.10 25.32 -27.17
N ALA A 443 -7.44 24.41 -26.25
CA ALA A 443 -8.41 24.64 -25.17
C ALA A 443 -7.86 25.42 -23.96
N GLY A 444 -6.55 25.73 -23.93
CA GLY A 444 -5.90 26.40 -22.80
C GLY A 444 -5.71 25.53 -21.55
N GLU A 445 -5.90 24.21 -21.67
CA GLU A 445 -5.75 23.24 -20.56
C GLU A 445 -4.33 22.67 -20.46
N PHE A 446 -3.52 22.86 -21.51
CA PHE A 446 -2.13 22.45 -21.54
C PHE A 446 -1.27 23.59 -22.10
N ARG A 447 -0.07 23.78 -21.55
CA ARG A 447 0.83 24.84 -22.03
C ARG A 447 1.63 24.38 -23.23
N GLU A 448 1.67 25.24 -24.25
CA GLU A 448 2.43 25.04 -25.48
C GLU A 448 3.94 24.90 -25.24
N ASP A 449 4.50 25.69 -24.32
CA ASP A 449 5.92 25.64 -23.97
C ASP A 449 6.35 24.31 -23.33
N LEU A 450 5.52 23.75 -22.46
CA LEU A 450 5.73 22.43 -21.88
C LEU A 450 5.58 21.32 -22.92
N LEU A 451 4.62 21.45 -23.84
CA LEU A 451 4.40 20.50 -24.92
C LEU A 451 5.68 20.33 -25.75
N TYR A 452 6.27 21.43 -26.21
CA TYR A 452 7.50 21.38 -27.00
C TYR A 452 8.70 20.79 -26.24
N ARG A 453 8.77 20.97 -24.92
CA ARG A 453 9.84 20.40 -24.10
C ARG A 453 9.69 18.90 -23.86
N LEU A 454 8.44 18.43 -23.75
CA LEU A 454 8.14 17.01 -23.51
C LEU A 454 8.10 16.20 -24.81
N GLN A 455 7.63 16.81 -25.90
CA GLN A 455 7.42 16.18 -27.20
C GLN A 455 8.56 16.46 -28.18
N GLU A 456 9.82 16.41 -27.70
CA GLU A 456 10.99 16.49 -28.58
C GLU A 456 11.06 15.30 -29.55
N PHE A 457 10.57 14.13 -29.10
CA PHE A 457 10.26 13.00 -29.97
C PHE A 457 8.96 12.34 -29.52
N SER A 458 8.02 12.13 -30.44
CA SER A 458 6.76 11.44 -30.18
C SER A 458 6.64 10.13 -30.94
N MET A 459 6.00 9.15 -30.31
CA MET A 459 5.55 7.93 -30.98
C MET A 459 4.12 7.57 -30.56
N THR A 460 3.42 6.80 -31.38
CA THR A 460 2.09 6.29 -31.04
C THR A 460 2.12 4.77 -31.02
N ILE A 461 1.73 4.18 -29.89
CA ILE A 461 1.48 2.75 -29.77
C ILE A 461 0.09 2.49 -30.36
N PRO A 462 -0.03 1.72 -31.46
CA PRO A 462 -1.33 1.38 -32.01
C PRO A 462 -2.13 0.55 -31.00
N PRO A 463 -3.47 0.64 -31.02
CA PRO A 463 -4.30 -0.21 -30.18
C PRO A 463 -4.13 -1.68 -30.57
N LEU A 464 -4.40 -2.60 -29.65
CA LEU A 464 -4.14 -4.04 -29.82
C LEU A 464 -4.79 -4.61 -31.09
N ARG A 465 -5.98 -4.12 -31.45
CA ARG A 465 -6.74 -4.52 -32.64
C ARG A 465 -6.03 -4.21 -33.97
N ASP A 466 -5.11 -3.25 -33.97
CA ASP A 466 -4.37 -2.83 -35.17
C ASP A 466 -2.96 -3.46 -35.21
N TRP A 467 -2.64 -4.37 -34.28
CA TRP A 467 -1.34 -5.04 -34.27
C TRP A 467 -1.26 -6.09 -35.39
N PRO A 468 -0.11 -6.21 -36.08
CA PRO A 468 0.01 -7.09 -37.25
C PRO A 468 -0.01 -8.59 -36.91
N ASP A 469 0.28 -8.98 -35.66
CA ASP A 469 0.28 -10.37 -35.19
C ASP A 469 -0.30 -10.46 -33.76
N VAL A 470 -1.62 -10.37 -33.66
CA VAL A 470 -2.34 -10.46 -32.37
C VAL A 470 -2.36 -11.90 -31.86
N GLU A 471 -2.56 -12.89 -32.73
CA GLU A 471 -2.59 -14.31 -32.34
C GLU A 471 -1.24 -14.74 -31.75
N GLY A 472 -0.12 -14.43 -32.42
CA GLY A 472 1.21 -14.73 -31.91
C GLY A 472 1.57 -13.93 -30.65
N PHE A 473 0.97 -12.76 -30.44
CA PHE A 473 1.06 -12.04 -29.17
C PHE A 473 0.27 -12.75 -28.05
N ILE A 474 -0.98 -13.17 -28.29
CA ILE A 474 -1.81 -13.88 -27.32
C ILE A 474 -1.13 -15.19 -26.89
N SER A 475 -0.60 -15.96 -27.84
CA SER A 475 0.08 -17.22 -27.55
C SER A 475 1.32 -17.02 -26.66
N ARG A 476 2.13 -16.00 -26.95
CA ARG A 476 3.29 -15.65 -26.09
C ARG A 476 2.85 -15.20 -24.71
N LEU A 477 1.84 -14.32 -24.63
CA LEU A 477 1.30 -13.85 -23.37
C LEU A 477 0.72 -15.00 -22.54
N TRP A 478 0.09 -15.99 -23.16
CA TRP A 478 -0.43 -17.19 -22.51
C TRP A 478 0.70 -18.03 -21.86
N LEU A 479 1.78 -18.24 -22.61
CA LEU A 479 2.98 -18.93 -22.09
C LEU A 479 3.60 -18.16 -20.92
N GLU A 480 3.74 -16.83 -21.04
CA GLU A 480 4.27 -15.97 -19.97
C GLU A 480 3.40 -15.96 -18.70
N LEU A 481 2.09 -16.20 -18.83
CA LEU A 481 1.17 -16.29 -17.70
C LEU A 481 1.24 -17.64 -16.95
N GLY A 482 1.97 -18.62 -17.49
CA GLY A 482 2.13 -19.95 -16.90
C GLY A 482 1.27 -21.04 -17.57
N GLY A 483 0.65 -20.77 -18.72
CA GLY A 483 -0.09 -21.78 -19.47
C GLY A 483 0.76 -23.00 -19.84
N GLY A 484 2.03 -22.77 -20.21
CA GLY A 484 2.97 -23.85 -20.56
C GLY A 484 3.43 -24.69 -19.36
N GLU A 485 3.48 -24.13 -18.16
CA GLU A 485 3.91 -24.85 -16.95
C GLU A 485 2.87 -25.85 -16.46
N ARG A 486 1.58 -25.59 -16.75
CA ARG A 486 0.43 -26.43 -16.36
C ARG A 486 -0.09 -27.31 -17.50
N ASP A 487 0.61 -27.32 -18.64
CA ASP A 487 0.21 -27.97 -19.89
C ASP A 487 -1.21 -27.57 -20.36
N ILE A 488 -1.61 -26.33 -20.09
CA ILE A 488 -2.93 -25.81 -20.46
C ILE A 488 -2.80 -25.09 -21.79
N GLN A 489 -3.55 -25.55 -22.79
CA GLN A 489 -3.46 -25.03 -24.16
C GLN A 489 -4.68 -24.19 -24.51
N LEU A 490 -4.48 -23.12 -25.29
CA LEU A 490 -5.59 -22.42 -25.93
C LEU A 490 -5.90 -23.12 -27.24
N SER A 491 -7.17 -23.45 -27.48
CA SER A 491 -7.54 -24.03 -28.76
C SER A 491 -7.27 -23.04 -29.91
N PRO A 492 -6.88 -23.51 -31.11
CA PRO A 492 -6.65 -22.63 -32.26
C PRO A 492 -7.88 -21.77 -32.59
N ALA A 493 -9.08 -22.33 -32.44
CA ALA A 493 -10.32 -21.60 -32.66
C ALA A 493 -10.52 -20.45 -31.66
N LEU A 494 -10.20 -20.70 -30.38
CA LEU A 494 -10.26 -19.68 -29.34
C LEU A 494 -9.22 -18.56 -29.59
N LEU A 495 -8.01 -18.91 -30.01
CA LEU A 495 -6.96 -17.93 -30.36
C LEU A 495 -7.42 -16.97 -31.46
N THR A 496 -7.96 -17.50 -32.56
CA THR A 496 -8.50 -16.69 -33.65
C THR A 496 -9.69 -15.84 -33.21
N SER A 497 -10.59 -16.41 -32.39
CA SER A 497 -11.73 -15.70 -31.81
C SER A 497 -11.27 -14.51 -30.94
N LEU A 498 -10.31 -14.74 -30.04
CA LEU A 498 -9.71 -13.71 -29.19
C LEU A 498 -9.01 -12.61 -30.00
N ALA A 499 -8.33 -12.96 -31.08
CA ALA A 499 -7.64 -11.98 -31.93
C ALA A 499 -8.59 -11.03 -32.67
N GLN A 500 -9.84 -11.43 -32.91
CA GLN A 500 -10.85 -10.63 -33.61
C GLN A 500 -11.70 -9.74 -32.68
N LEU A 501 -11.58 -9.90 -31.36
CA LEU A 501 -12.32 -9.10 -30.41
C LEU A 501 -11.83 -7.63 -30.39
N PRO A 502 -12.71 -6.65 -30.08
CA PRO A 502 -12.40 -5.23 -30.22
C PRO A 502 -11.43 -4.67 -29.15
N TRP A 503 -11.25 -5.36 -28.02
CA TRP A 503 -10.37 -4.99 -26.91
C TRP A 503 -10.34 -3.49 -26.55
N PRO A 504 -11.47 -2.88 -26.12
CA PRO A 504 -11.49 -1.46 -25.71
C PRO A 504 -10.53 -1.14 -24.54
N GLY A 505 -10.21 -2.14 -23.70
CA GLY A 505 -9.18 -2.01 -22.65
C GLY A 505 -7.79 -2.50 -23.07
N ASN A 506 -7.57 -2.70 -24.38
CA ASN A 506 -6.32 -3.13 -24.99
C ASN A 506 -5.69 -4.38 -24.29
N VAL A 507 -4.36 -4.42 -24.21
CA VAL A 507 -3.59 -5.52 -23.61
C VAL A 507 -3.99 -5.77 -22.15
N ARG A 508 -4.37 -4.72 -21.40
CA ARG A 508 -4.83 -4.87 -20.00
C ARG A 508 -6.09 -5.73 -19.91
N GLN A 509 -7.07 -5.50 -20.79
CA GLN A 509 -8.30 -6.30 -20.81
C GLN A 509 -8.04 -7.74 -21.25
N LEU A 510 -7.27 -7.92 -22.34
CA LEU A 510 -6.88 -9.24 -22.83
C LEU A 510 -6.16 -10.05 -21.74
N ARG A 511 -5.15 -9.49 -21.10
CA ARG A 511 -4.38 -10.15 -20.03
C ARG A 511 -5.27 -10.55 -18.85
N SER A 512 -6.19 -9.68 -18.44
CA SER A 512 -7.14 -10.00 -17.36
C SER A 512 -8.03 -11.20 -17.72
N LEU A 513 -8.53 -11.26 -18.96
CA LEU A 513 -9.32 -12.40 -19.42
C LEU A 513 -8.48 -13.69 -19.44
N LEU A 514 -7.28 -13.66 -20.01
CA LEU A 514 -6.40 -14.83 -20.06
C LEU A 514 -6.06 -15.35 -18.65
N ARG A 515 -5.83 -14.47 -17.67
CA ARG A 515 -5.63 -14.87 -16.28
C ARG A 515 -6.84 -15.57 -15.67
N VAL A 516 -8.05 -15.12 -15.99
CA VAL A 516 -9.28 -15.77 -15.52
C VAL A 516 -9.42 -17.15 -16.16
N LEU A 517 -9.20 -17.26 -17.48
CA LEU A 517 -9.25 -18.53 -18.18
C LEU A 517 -8.23 -19.53 -17.60
N LEU A 518 -6.99 -19.09 -17.39
CA LEU A 518 -5.94 -19.93 -16.81
C LEU A 518 -6.26 -20.37 -15.37
N ALA A 519 -6.90 -19.50 -14.57
CA ALA A 519 -7.26 -19.82 -13.19
C ALA A 519 -8.44 -20.79 -13.08
N LEU A 520 -9.33 -20.81 -14.08
CA LEU A 520 -10.48 -21.71 -14.13
C LEU A 520 -10.20 -23.04 -14.83
N ALA A 521 -9.12 -23.13 -15.59
CA ALA A 521 -8.72 -24.33 -16.31
C ALA A 521 -7.98 -25.33 -15.40
N ASP A 522 -8.30 -26.60 -15.58
CA ASP A 522 -7.63 -27.73 -14.96
C ASP A 522 -6.29 -28.04 -15.66
N GLU A 523 -5.39 -28.75 -14.98
CA GLU A 523 -4.09 -29.13 -15.56
C GLU A 523 -4.27 -30.06 -16.78
N GLY A 524 -3.54 -29.79 -17.86
CA GLY A 524 -3.66 -30.54 -19.12
C GLY A 524 -4.94 -30.26 -19.93
N GLU A 525 -5.75 -29.27 -19.54
CA GLU A 525 -6.99 -28.92 -20.22
C GLU A 525 -6.74 -28.05 -21.48
N GLU A 526 -7.54 -28.28 -22.53
CA GLU A 526 -7.63 -27.37 -23.66
C GLU A 526 -8.77 -26.36 -23.47
N VAL A 527 -8.41 -25.09 -23.31
CA VAL A 527 -9.37 -24.00 -23.17
C VAL A 527 -9.95 -23.65 -24.53
N THR A 528 -11.26 -23.87 -24.68
CA THR A 528 -12.05 -23.52 -25.87
C THR A 528 -13.04 -22.35 -25.61
N ASP A 529 -13.78 -21.92 -26.64
CA ASP A 529 -14.77 -20.83 -26.57
C ASP A 529 -15.86 -21.01 -25.50
N VAL A 530 -16.12 -22.24 -25.03
CA VAL A 530 -17.12 -22.49 -23.99
C VAL A 530 -16.73 -21.90 -22.64
N HIS A 531 -15.42 -21.76 -22.39
CA HIS A 531 -14.85 -21.20 -21.16
C HIS A 531 -14.84 -19.67 -21.15
N LEU A 532 -15.07 -19.04 -22.30
CA LEU A 532 -15.17 -17.58 -22.37
C LEU A 532 -16.35 -17.09 -21.52
N PRO A 533 -16.21 -15.97 -20.80
CA PRO A 533 -17.36 -15.29 -20.21
C PRO A 533 -18.42 -14.94 -21.26
N ALA A 534 -19.70 -14.94 -20.86
CA ALA A 534 -20.83 -14.76 -21.79
C ALA A 534 -20.77 -13.46 -22.60
N GLU A 535 -20.11 -12.43 -22.06
CA GLU A 535 -19.87 -11.14 -22.72
C GLU A 535 -18.95 -11.24 -23.94
N TYR A 536 -17.95 -12.13 -23.91
CA TYR A 536 -17.04 -12.37 -25.04
C TYR A 536 -17.61 -13.39 -26.03
N ARG A 537 -18.44 -14.34 -25.56
CA ARG A 537 -19.17 -15.30 -26.42
C ARG A 537 -20.19 -14.64 -27.35
N ARG A 538 -20.74 -13.47 -26.99
CA ARG A 538 -21.78 -12.77 -27.77
C ARG A 538 -21.23 -11.81 -28.83
N ALA A 539 -19.92 -11.55 -28.86
CA ALA A 539 -19.31 -10.53 -29.72
C ALA A 539 -19.10 -10.99 -31.18
N THR A 540 -19.34 -12.26 -31.50
CA THR A 540 -19.25 -12.84 -32.86
C THR A 540 -20.54 -12.69 -33.70
N ARG A 541 -21.41 -11.72 -33.42
CA ARG A 541 -22.53 -11.34 -34.32
C ARG A 541 -22.47 -9.85 -34.68
N PRO A 542 -22.67 -9.47 -35.95
CA PRO A 542 -22.40 -8.12 -36.42
C PRO A 542 -23.42 -7.08 -35.92
N SER A 543 -22.89 -5.87 -35.70
CA SER A 543 -23.51 -4.53 -35.67
C SER A 543 -24.44 -4.15 -34.51
N GLN A 544 -24.06 -3.07 -33.83
CA GLN A 544 -24.80 -2.36 -32.77
C GLN A 544 -26.07 -1.64 -33.27
N GLU A 545 -26.33 -1.60 -34.58
CA GLU A 545 -27.51 -0.93 -35.15
C GLU A 545 -28.83 -1.65 -34.84
N ASN A 546 -28.80 -2.95 -34.55
CA ASN A 546 -30.02 -3.71 -34.26
C ASN A 546 -30.48 -3.67 -32.80
N ARG A 547 -29.64 -3.24 -31.83
CA ARG A 547 -30.05 -3.22 -30.40
C ARG A 547 -30.92 -2.01 -30.04
N GLN A 548 -30.66 -0.84 -30.63
CA GLN A 548 -31.49 0.34 -30.37
C GLN A 548 -32.90 0.17 -30.96
N SER A 549 -33.00 -0.37 -32.19
CA SER A 549 -34.29 -0.62 -32.84
C SER A 549 -35.11 -1.74 -32.16
N HIS A 550 -34.46 -2.78 -31.62
CA HIS A 550 -35.15 -3.84 -30.88
C HIS A 550 -35.62 -3.37 -29.49
N ASP A 551 -34.80 -2.60 -28.77
CA ASP A 551 -35.18 -2.04 -27.47
C ASP A 551 -36.36 -1.06 -27.60
N GLU A 552 -36.36 -0.22 -28.64
CA GLU A 552 -37.43 0.76 -28.88
C GLU A 552 -38.75 0.08 -29.27
N ARG A 553 -38.72 -0.94 -30.14
CA ARG A 553 -39.92 -1.72 -30.45
C ARG A 553 -40.48 -2.43 -29.22
N LEU A 554 -39.62 -3.05 -28.40
CA LEU A 554 -40.05 -3.77 -27.20
C LEU A 554 -40.66 -2.84 -26.14
N ILE A 555 -40.10 -1.63 -25.99
CA ILE A 555 -40.62 -0.60 -25.08
C ILE A 555 -41.97 -0.08 -25.59
N ASN A 556 -42.10 0.20 -26.89
CA ASN A 556 -43.32 0.72 -27.49
C ASN A 556 -44.47 -0.32 -27.48
N GLU A 557 -44.18 -1.59 -27.78
CA GLU A 557 -45.16 -2.68 -27.68
C GLU A 557 -45.63 -2.90 -26.24
N THR A 558 -44.71 -2.80 -25.27
CA THR A 558 -45.06 -2.98 -23.85
C THR A 558 -45.86 -1.78 -23.32
N LEU A 559 -45.55 -0.56 -23.75
CA LEU A 559 -46.35 0.62 -23.43
C LEU A 559 -47.76 0.56 -24.03
N GLN A 560 -47.91 0.08 -25.27
CA GLN A 560 -49.22 -0.17 -25.87
C GLN A 560 -50.01 -1.25 -25.11
N ARG A 561 -49.35 -2.35 -24.72
CA ARG A 561 -49.97 -3.44 -23.95
C ARG A 561 -50.51 -3.00 -22.59
N PHE A 562 -49.91 -1.97 -21.99
CA PHE A 562 -50.34 -1.40 -20.71
C PHE A 562 -51.03 -0.03 -20.85
N ASN A 563 -51.59 0.31 -22.03
CA ASN A 563 -52.33 1.55 -22.31
C ASN A 563 -51.60 2.83 -21.84
N GLY A 564 -50.28 2.90 -22.07
CA GLY A 564 -49.46 4.05 -21.72
C GLY A 564 -49.12 4.17 -20.22
N ASN A 565 -49.42 3.15 -19.40
CA ASN A 565 -49.07 3.17 -17.98
C ASN A 565 -47.57 2.85 -17.77
N ILE A 566 -46.77 3.91 -17.70
CA ILE A 566 -45.29 3.88 -17.58
C ILE A 566 -44.82 3.05 -16.38
N SER A 567 -45.55 3.10 -15.26
CA SER A 567 -45.16 2.38 -14.04
C SER A 567 -45.22 0.87 -14.22
N LYS A 568 -46.29 0.38 -14.86
CA LYS A 568 -46.48 -1.06 -15.13
C LYS A 568 -45.57 -1.56 -16.26
N ALA A 569 -45.32 -0.74 -17.28
CA ALA A 569 -44.39 -1.07 -18.35
C ALA A 569 -42.93 -1.16 -17.85
N ALA A 570 -42.51 -0.26 -16.95
CA ALA A 570 -41.20 -0.30 -16.31
C ALA A 570 -41.00 -1.56 -15.47
N GLU A 571 -42.02 -1.95 -14.71
CA GLU A 571 -42.00 -3.17 -13.89
C GLU A 571 -41.97 -4.44 -14.76
N ALA A 572 -42.78 -4.50 -15.82
CA ALA A 572 -42.80 -5.63 -16.75
C ALA A 572 -41.49 -5.79 -17.55
N LEU A 573 -40.79 -4.69 -17.83
CA LEU A 573 -39.51 -4.68 -18.55
C LEU A 573 -38.29 -4.78 -17.61
N GLY A 574 -38.50 -4.73 -16.28
CA GLY A 574 -37.41 -4.77 -15.30
C GLY A 574 -36.47 -3.56 -15.35
N VAL A 575 -36.95 -2.40 -15.82
CA VAL A 575 -36.15 -1.17 -15.96
C VAL A 575 -36.70 -0.03 -15.10
N ALA A 576 -35.84 0.90 -14.70
CA ALA A 576 -36.28 2.07 -13.95
C ALA A 576 -37.22 2.97 -14.77
N ARG A 577 -38.22 3.57 -14.12
CA ARG A 577 -39.19 4.50 -14.77
C ARG A 577 -38.49 5.65 -15.51
N SER A 578 -37.39 6.15 -14.94
CA SER A 578 -36.58 7.22 -15.53
C SER A 578 -35.97 6.85 -16.87
N THR A 579 -35.70 5.56 -17.13
CA THR A 579 -35.16 5.05 -18.40
C THR A 579 -36.21 5.11 -19.51
N ILE A 580 -37.49 4.84 -19.20
CA ILE A 580 -38.60 4.96 -20.16
C ILE A 580 -38.88 6.45 -20.47
N TYR A 581 -38.87 7.32 -19.45
CA TYR A 581 -39.05 8.77 -19.66
C TYR A 581 -37.98 9.40 -20.55
N ARG A 582 -36.71 9.02 -20.35
CA ARG A 582 -35.57 9.59 -21.09
C ARG A 582 -35.56 9.17 -22.56
N ARG A 583 -36.09 7.98 -22.88
CA ARG A 583 -36.26 7.47 -24.26
C ARG A 583 -37.51 8.06 -24.94
N ALA A 584 -38.66 8.13 -24.25
CA ALA A 584 -39.87 8.76 -24.79
C ALA A 584 -39.72 10.28 -25.06
N ALA A 585 -38.77 10.95 -24.40
CA ALA A 585 -38.43 12.35 -24.67
C ALA A 585 -37.51 12.54 -25.89
N ARG A 586 -36.86 11.48 -26.40
CA ARG A 586 -36.07 11.51 -27.64
C ARG A 586 -36.96 11.42 -28.88
N ASP A 587 -37.98 10.55 -28.87
CA ASP A 587 -38.96 10.38 -29.97
C ASP A 587 -39.85 11.61 -30.25
N LYS A 588 -39.84 12.64 -29.39
CA LYS A 588 -40.57 13.90 -29.61
C LYS A 588 -39.71 15.03 -30.20
N ARG A 589 -38.42 14.77 -30.45
CA ARG A 589 -37.47 15.76 -30.98
C ARG A 589 -36.95 15.43 -32.39
N ASP A 590 -37.38 14.31 -32.95
CA ASP A 590 -37.38 14.01 -34.39
C ASP A 590 -38.83 14.01 -34.89
#